data_AF-A0A1M3IGP5-F1
#
_entry.id   AF-A0A1M3IGP5-F1
#
_cell.length_a   1.000
_cell.length_b   1.000
_cell.length_c   1.000
_cell.angle_alpha   90.00
_cell.angle_beta   90.00
_cell.angle_gamma   90.00
#
_symmetry.space_group_name_H-M   'P 1'
#
loop_
_entity.id
_entity.type
_entity.pdbx_description
1 polymer ?
#
loop_
_entity_poly.entity_id
_entity_poly.type
_entity_poly.pdbx_seq_one_letter_code
_entity_poly.pdbx_strand_id
1 'polypeptide(L)'
;MKKLLFATLALFAACKNEPGNTTKSDFTPPKSGTTVAADSVLIEEDKLNHQYFAVTVIATDSSINGTYDIEAHWGFNMAVNTIRMPIGGEHFEPILRRGKEPYSFIVGFHFDNDTAFHEYYAIDGQRGQMMMKYVKAYTLQ
;
A
#
# COMPACT_ATOMS: atom_id res chain seq x y z
N MET A 1 -33.25 -58.35 -33.97
CA MET A 1 -32.42 -57.65 -32.95
C MET A 1 -31.33 -56.89 -33.69
N LYS A 2 -31.51 -55.58 -33.90
CA LYS A 2 -30.58 -54.72 -34.66
C LYS A 2 -29.75 -53.89 -33.69
N LYS A 3 -28.42 -53.98 -33.85
CA LYS A 3 -27.40 -53.18 -33.18
C LYS A 3 -27.55 -51.69 -33.58
N LEU A 4 -27.33 -50.77 -32.65
CA LEU A 4 -26.90 -49.41 -32.97
C LEU A 4 -25.78 -48.99 -32.02
N LEU A 5 -24.71 -48.52 -32.64
CA LEU A 5 -23.41 -48.13 -32.09
C LEU A 5 -23.29 -46.60 -32.19
N PHE A 6 -22.46 -46.01 -31.32
CA PHE A 6 -21.69 -44.76 -31.50
C PHE A 6 -22.40 -43.40 -31.52
N ALA A 7 -22.01 -42.50 -30.60
CA ALA A 7 -20.92 -41.51 -30.82
C ALA A 7 -21.13 -40.30 -29.87
N THR A 8 -20.38 -40.25 -28.77
CA THR A 8 -20.37 -39.09 -27.87
C THR A 8 -19.38 -38.06 -28.42
N LEU A 9 -19.92 -37.01 -29.04
CA LEU A 9 -19.17 -35.90 -29.62
C LEU A 9 -18.75 -34.94 -28.49
N ALA A 10 -17.46 -34.92 -28.14
CA ALA A 10 -16.90 -33.96 -27.21
C ALA A 10 -16.70 -32.61 -27.93
N LEU A 11 -17.57 -31.64 -27.65
CA LEU A 11 -17.41 -30.25 -28.06
C LEU A 11 -16.33 -29.60 -27.18
N PHE A 12 -15.14 -29.43 -27.74
CA PHE A 12 -14.14 -28.52 -27.19
C PHE A 12 -14.66 -27.09 -27.35
N ALA A 13 -15.16 -26.51 -26.26
CA ALA A 13 -15.39 -25.08 -26.16
C ALA A 13 -14.03 -24.36 -26.18
N ALA A 14 -13.62 -23.91 -27.36
CA ALA A 14 -12.53 -22.97 -27.51
C ALA A 14 -12.94 -21.65 -26.86
N CYS A 15 -12.53 -21.44 -25.61
CA CYS A 15 -12.57 -20.12 -24.99
C CYS A 15 -11.66 -19.20 -25.77
N LYS A 16 -12.29 -18.33 -26.56
CA LYS A 16 -11.65 -17.20 -27.23
C LYS A 16 -11.23 -16.23 -26.13
N ASN A 17 -9.96 -16.27 -25.73
CA ASN A 17 -9.40 -15.26 -24.85
C ASN A 17 -9.39 -13.94 -25.61
N GLU A 18 -10.35 -13.07 -25.34
CA GLU A 18 -10.22 -11.67 -25.70
C GLU A 18 -9.05 -11.09 -24.91
N PRO A 19 -8.14 -10.34 -25.55
CA PRO A 19 -7.15 -9.58 -24.81
C PRO A 19 -7.91 -8.56 -23.97
N GLY A 20 -8.01 -8.84 -22.67
CA GLY A 20 -8.55 -7.92 -21.68
C GLY A 20 -7.82 -6.61 -21.82
N ASN A 21 -8.51 -5.61 -22.36
CA ASN A 21 -8.07 -4.24 -22.38
C ASN A 21 -8.01 -3.80 -20.91
N THR A 22 -6.81 -3.85 -20.32
CA THR A 22 -6.55 -3.29 -18.99
C THR A 22 -6.74 -1.79 -19.10
N THR A 23 -7.98 -1.36 -18.88
CA THR A 23 -8.30 0.02 -18.53
C THR A 23 -7.37 0.42 -17.41
N LYS A 24 -6.42 1.32 -17.72
CA LYS A 24 -5.66 2.06 -16.72
C LYS A 24 -6.66 2.53 -15.68
N SER A 25 -6.44 2.13 -14.43
CA SER A 25 -7.22 2.58 -13.29
C SER A 25 -7.41 4.10 -13.40
N ASP A 26 -8.66 4.57 -13.37
CA ASP A 26 -9.02 5.99 -13.30
C ASP A 26 -8.66 6.54 -11.91
N PHE A 27 -7.40 6.38 -11.50
CA PHE A 27 -6.89 6.86 -10.25
C PHE A 27 -6.90 8.39 -10.27
N THR A 28 -7.77 8.95 -9.44
CA THR A 28 -7.78 10.38 -9.16
C THR A 28 -7.17 10.57 -7.78
N PRO A 29 -5.97 11.16 -7.66
CA PRO A 29 -5.34 11.34 -6.37
C PRO A 29 -6.22 12.24 -5.49
N PRO A 30 -6.27 11.98 -4.17
CA PRO A 30 -6.94 12.86 -3.24
C PRO A 30 -6.38 14.28 -3.30
N LYS A 31 -7.19 15.26 -2.89
CA LYS A 31 -6.74 16.66 -2.82
C LYS A 31 -5.52 16.77 -1.89
N SER A 32 -4.56 17.62 -2.27
CA SER A 32 -3.42 17.97 -1.41
C SER A 32 -3.86 18.34 0.02
N GLY A 33 -3.14 17.82 1.00
CA GLY A 33 -3.46 17.90 2.43
C GLY A 33 -4.43 16.83 2.94
N THR A 34 -4.97 15.95 2.07
CA THR A 34 -5.84 14.86 2.51
C THR A 34 -5.02 13.74 3.16
N THR A 35 -5.39 13.32 4.37
CA THR A 35 -4.87 12.10 4.98
C THR A 35 -5.40 10.88 4.23
N VAL A 36 -4.49 10.08 3.67
CA VAL A 36 -4.83 8.85 2.93
C VAL A 36 -4.65 7.59 3.76
N ALA A 37 -3.74 7.62 4.75
CA ALA A 37 -3.62 6.57 5.75
C ALA A 37 -3.09 7.16 7.06
N ALA A 38 -3.56 6.65 8.19
CA ALA A 38 -3.04 7.02 9.50
C ALA A 38 -3.26 5.88 10.51
N ASP A 39 -2.30 5.71 11.42
CA ASP A 39 -2.44 4.82 12.58
C ASP A 39 -1.52 5.34 13.71
N SER A 40 -1.80 4.92 14.92
CA SER A 40 -1.02 5.27 16.11
C SER A 40 -1.03 4.15 17.13
N VAL A 41 0.02 4.14 17.96
CA VAL A 41 0.18 3.22 19.09
C VAL A 41 0.61 4.00 20.32
N LEU A 42 0.08 3.63 21.48
CA LEU A 42 0.43 4.27 22.75
C LEU A 42 1.91 3.99 23.09
N ILE A 43 2.63 5.00 23.56
CA ILE A 43 3.99 4.85 24.08
C ILE A 43 3.88 4.36 25.54
N GLU A 44 4.07 3.06 25.73
CA GLU A 44 3.89 2.38 27.03
C GLU A 44 4.89 2.83 28.09
N GLU A 45 6.04 3.38 27.71
CA GLU A 45 7.02 3.94 28.64
C GLU A 45 6.58 5.29 29.25
N ASP A 46 5.62 5.99 28.63
CA ASP A 46 5.12 7.28 29.08
C ASP A 46 3.62 7.24 29.45
N LYS A 47 3.32 6.45 30.48
CA LYS A 47 1.95 6.24 30.97
C LYS A 47 1.30 7.47 31.57
N LEU A 48 2.09 8.48 31.97
CA LEU A 48 1.56 9.69 32.62
C LEU A 48 1.05 10.70 31.59
N ASN A 49 1.72 10.79 30.43
CA ASN A 49 1.38 11.79 29.42
C ASN A 49 0.46 11.27 28.31
N HIS A 50 0.18 9.95 28.26
CA HIS A 50 -0.64 9.31 27.22
C HIS A 50 -0.18 9.68 25.80
N GLN A 51 1.14 9.67 25.58
CA GLN A 51 1.73 10.00 24.29
C GLN A 51 1.62 8.82 23.32
N TYR A 52 1.61 9.15 22.03
CA TYR A 52 1.50 8.16 20.95
C TYR A 52 2.72 8.24 20.03
N PHE A 53 3.09 7.09 19.48
CA PHE A 53 3.82 7.02 18.23
C PHE A 53 2.78 6.94 17.10
N ALA A 54 2.73 7.96 16.26
CA ALA A 54 1.73 8.07 15.20
C ALA A 54 2.39 8.31 13.85
N VAL A 55 1.79 7.76 12.79
CA VAL A 55 2.23 7.97 11.42
C VAL A 55 1.03 8.33 10.57
N THR A 56 1.16 9.40 9.79
CA THR A 56 0.14 9.90 8.88
C THR A 56 0.74 10.02 7.48
N VAL A 57 0.05 9.48 6.48
CA VAL A 57 0.37 9.63 5.06
C VAL A 57 -0.57 10.66 4.47
N ILE A 58 -0.02 11.68 3.82
CA ILE A 58 -0.72 12.87 3.38
C ILE A 58 -0.54 13.02 1.86
N ALA A 59 -1.64 13.18 1.14
CA ALA A 59 -1.64 13.50 -0.27
C ALA A 59 -1.06 14.90 -0.50
N THR A 60 -0.29 15.06 -1.57
CA THR A 60 0.34 16.32 -2.00
C THR A 60 -0.16 16.68 -3.39
N ASP A 61 0.19 17.86 -3.88
CA ASP A 61 -0.07 18.22 -5.29
C ASP A 61 0.67 17.28 -6.27
N SER A 62 1.69 16.55 -5.81
CA SER A 62 2.46 15.56 -6.58
C SER A 62 1.97 14.12 -6.40
N SER A 63 0.84 13.88 -5.74
CA SER A 63 0.29 12.52 -5.57
C SER A 63 -0.15 11.87 -6.87
N ILE A 64 -0.45 12.64 -7.92
CA ILE A 64 -0.65 12.09 -9.28
C ILE A 64 0.60 11.36 -9.81
N ASN A 65 1.79 11.74 -9.32
CA ASN A 65 3.07 11.12 -9.65
C ASN A 65 3.54 10.16 -8.54
N GLY A 66 2.61 9.67 -7.72
CA GLY A 66 2.88 8.77 -6.60
C GLY A 66 3.69 9.40 -5.47
N THR A 67 3.69 10.72 -5.30
CA THR A 67 4.45 11.39 -4.24
C THR A 67 3.54 11.78 -3.07
N TYR A 68 3.93 11.43 -1.85
CA TYR A 68 3.17 11.64 -0.62
C TYR A 68 4.09 12.11 0.50
N ASP A 69 3.56 12.91 1.41
CA ASP A 69 4.26 13.26 2.64
C ASP A 69 3.91 12.28 3.76
N ILE A 70 4.89 11.98 4.59
CA ILE A 70 4.80 11.17 5.79
C ILE A 70 5.09 12.09 6.97
N GLU A 71 4.12 12.22 7.86
CA GLU A 71 4.27 12.90 9.14
C GLU A 71 4.29 11.84 10.24
N ALA A 72 5.44 11.71 10.90
CA ALA A 72 5.63 10.83 12.04
C ALA A 72 5.73 11.64 13.33
N HIS A 73 5.05 11.19 14.37
CA HIS A 73 5.10 11.76 15.71
C HIS A 73 5.59 10.72 16.71
N TRP A 74 6.51 11.12 17.59
CA TRP A 74 6.81 10.43 18.83
C TRP A 74 6.50 11.37 19.98
N GLY A 75 5.32 11.23 20.57
CA GLY A 75 4.83 12.18 21.56
C GLY A 75 4.76 13.59 20.96
N PHE A 76 5.58 14.51 21.48
CA PHE A 76 5.65 15.89 20.98
C PHE A 76 6.67 16.09 19.85
N ASN A 77 7.52 15.10 19.57
CA ASN A 77 8.51 15.19 18.50
C ASN A 77 7.85 14.86 17.18
N MET A 78 8.05 15.70 16.16
CA MET A 78 7.50 15.50 14.82
C MET A 78 8.63 15.44 13.78
N ALA A 79 8.50 14.54 12.82
CA ALA A 79 9.36 14.46 11.64
C ALA A 79 8.48 14.34 10.39
N VAL A 80 8.85 15.08 9.34
CA VAL A 80 8.19 15.03 8.03
C VAL A 80 9.19 14.56 7.00
N ASN A 81 8.77 13.63 6.14
CA ASN A 81 9.56 13.17 5.01
C ASN A 81 8.66 12.87 3.82
N THR A 82 9.19 12.97 2.61
CA THR A 82 8.44 12.70 1.39
C THR A 82 8.80 11.32 0.87
N ILE A 83 7.80 10.53 0.52
CA ILE A 83 7.96 9.25 -0.16
C ILE A 83 7.48 9.34 -1.60
N ARG A 84 8.05 8.48 -2.44
CA ARG A 84 7.57 8.25 -3.80
C ARG A 84 7.23 6.78 -3.96
N MET A 85 6.08 6.49 -4.54
CA MET A 85 5.65 5.16 -4.94
C MET A 85 6.60 4.57 -6.00
N PRO A 86 6.67 3.24 -6.14
CA PRO A 86 7.54 2.61 -7.12
C PRO A 86 7.26 3.10 -8.55
N ILE A 87 8.29 3.05 -9.40
CA ILE A 87 8.13 3.35 -10.83
C ILE A 87 7.10 2.39 -11.43
N GLY A 88 6.11 2.94 -12.14
CA GLY A 88 4.97 2.20 -12.70
C GLY A 88 3.83 1.91 -11.70
N GLY A 89 3.96 2.37 -10.45
CA GLY A 89 2.97 2.27 -9.39
C GLY A 89 2.54 3.63 -8.86
N GLU A 90 2.71 4.69 -9.64
CA GLU A 90 2.37 6.06 -9.25
C GLU A 90 0.89 6.23 -8.90
N HIS A 91 0.02 5.38 -9.46
CA HIS A 91 -1.42 5.38 -9.20
C HIS A 91 -1.85 4.57 -7.98
N PHE A 92 -0.90 3.93 -7.27
CA PHE A 92 -1.25 3.18 -6.08
C PHE A 92 -1.49 4.10 -4.89
N GLU A 93 -2.57 3.82 -4.17
CA GLU A 93 -2.86 4.43 -2.89
C GLU A 93 -1.94 3.81 -1.81
N PRO A 94 -1.20 4.62 -1.05
CA PRO A 94 -0.35 4.10 0.03
C PRO A 94 -1.21 3.61 1.19
N ILE A 95 -0.84 2.46 1.73
CA ILE A 95 -1.54 1.80 2.83
C ILE A 95 -0.57 1.69 4.00
N LEU A 96 -1.06 1.99 5.20
CA LEU A 96 -0.30 1.87 6.43
C LEU A 96 -0.67 0.56 7.16
N ARG A 97 0.33 -0.19 7.62
CA ARG A 97 0.16 -1.34 8.52
C ARG A 97 1.14 -1.27 9.67
N ARG A 98 0.79 -1.89 10.80
CA ARG A 98 1.72 -2.05 11.92
C ARG A 98 2.85 -3.00 11.53
N GLY A 99 4.07 -2.63 11.88
CA GLY A 99 5.26 -3.46 11.79
C GLY A 99 5.31 -4.53 12.89
N LYS A 100 6.43 -5.23 12.98
CA LYS A 100 6.65 -6.28 13.99
C LYS A 100 7.14 -5.73 15.33
N GLU A 101 7.80 -4.58 15.29
CA GLU A 101 8.31 -3.91 16.49
C GLU A 101 7.23 -3.02 17.12
N PRO A 102 7.29 -2.75 18.45
CA PRO A 102 6.23 -2.04 19.17
C PRO A 102 5.87 -0.67 18.60
N TYR A 103 6.86 0.04 18.07
CA TYR A 103 6.73 1.38 17.51
C TYR A 103 7.19 1.37 16.06
N SER A 104 6.54 0.56 15.23
CA SER A 104 6.89 0.43 13.82
C SER A 104 5.63 0.41 12.97
N PHE A 105 5.68 1.15 11.86
CA PHE A 105 4.68 1.12 10.81
C PHE A 105 5.35 0.85 9.47
N ILE A 106 4.62 0.20 8.56
CA ILE A 106 5.02 -0.08 7.19
C ILE A 106 4.06 0.63 6.26
N VAL A 107 4.59 1.48 5.39
CA VAL A 107 3.86 1.98 4.22
C VAL A 107 4.07 1.01 3.07
N GLY A 108 2.98 0.57 2.47
CA GLY A 108 2.97 -0.34 1.34
C GLY A 108 1.81 -0.04 0.39
N PHE A 109 1.49 -1.00 -0.46
CA PHE A 109 0.43 -0.87 -1.46
C PHE A 109 -0.12 -2.24 -1.87
N HIS A 110 -1.23 -2.24 -2.60
CA HIS A 110 -1.75 -3.39 -3.32
C HIS A 110 -1.49 -3.22 -4.83
N PHE A 111 -1.11 -4.31 -5.52
CA PHE A 111 -1.16 -4.31 -6.98
C PHE A 111 -2.62 -4.38 -7.42
N ASP A 112 -2.97 -3.75 -8.54
CA ASP A 112 -4.33 -3.58 -9.05
C ASP A 112 -5.30 -4.73 -8.71
N ASN A 113 -4.97 -5.97 -9.10
CA ASN A 113 -5.81 -7.16 -8.92
C ASN A 113 -5.30 -8.12 -7.83
N ASP A 114 -4.30 -7.72 -7.03
CA ASP A 114 -3.74 -8.50 -5.95
C ASP A 114 -4.22 -7.98 -4.59
N THR A 115 -4.53 -8.91 -3.68
CA THR A 115 -4.88 -8.60 -2.29
C THR A 115 -3.68 -8.63 -1.36
N ALA A 116 -2.52 -9.10 -1.84
CA ALA A 116 -1.30 -9.12 -1.05
C ALA A 116 -0.79 -7.69 -0.81
N PHE A 117 -0.31 -7.47 0.42
CA PHE A 117 0.30 -6.20 0.80
C PHE A 117 1.79 -6.22 0.48
N HIS A 118 2.21 -5.23 -0.29
CA HIS A 118 3.59 -5.07 -0.72
C HIS A 118 4.24 -3.99 0.14
N GLU A 119 5.01 -4.45 1.12
CA GLU A 119 5.77 -3.61 2.05
C GLU A 119 6.81 -2.77 1.30
N TYR A 120 6.85 -1.46 1.52
CA TYR A 120 7.76 -0.60 0.78
C TYR A 120 8.67 0.27 1.66
N TYR A 121 8.10 1.08 2.55
CA TYR A 121 8.85 1.86 3.54
C TYR A 121 8.55 1.37 4.95
N ALA A 122 9.57 1.29 5.80
CA ALA A 122 9.42 1.10 7.23
C ALA A 122 9.67 2.42 7.95
N ILE A 123 8.83 2.73 8.93
CA ILE A 123 8.89 3.90 9.79
C ILE A 123 8.95 3.39 11.22
N ASP A 124 10.14 3.50 11.81
CA ASP A 124 10.46 2.96 13.13
C ASP A 124 10.67 4.12 14.12
N GLY A 125 10.07 4.00 15.29
CA GLY A 125 10.27 4.89 16.43
C GLY A 125 11.11 4.21 17.51
N GLN A 126 12.09 4.92 18.08
CA GLN A 126 12.83 4.44 19.24
C GLN A 126 13.33 5.61 20.10
N ARG A 127 12.91 5.65 21.37
CA ARG A 127 13.40 6.62 22.37
C ARG A 127 13.37 8.08 21.89
N GLY A 128 12.28 8.51 21.28
CA GLY A 128 12.13 9.87 20.77
C GLY A 128 12.72 10.13 19.39
N GLN A 129 13.38 9.13 18.79
CA GLN A 129 13.89 9.19 17.42
C GLN A 129 12.93 8.48 16.47
N MET A 130 12.85 8.99 15.25
CA MET A 130 12.03 8.42 14.17
C MET A 130 12.93 8.21 12.96
N MET A 131 12.86 7.02 12.38
CA MET A 131 13.67 6.62 11.23
C MET A 131 12.76 6.07 10.14
N MET A 132 13.04 6.45 8.89
CA MET A 132 12.38 5.91 7.72
C MET A 132 13.41 5.24 6.80
N LYS A 133 13.09 4.05 6.29
CA LYS A 133 13.96 3.30 5.36
C LYS A 133 13.15 2.50 4.35
N TYR A 134 13.75 2.23 3.19
CA TYR A 134 13.20 1.25 2.26
C TYR A 134 13.30 -0.16 2.84
N VAL A 135 12.24 -0.94 2.69
CA VAL A 135 12.22 -2.38 3.01
C VAL A 135 12.53 -3.20 1.77
N LYS A 136 11.93 -2.81 0.63
CA LYS A 136 12.05 -3.48 -0.66
C LYS A 136 12.10 -2.45 -1.78
N ALA A 137 12.62 -2.85 -2.94
CA ALA A 137 12.58 -2.06 -4.17
C ALA A 137 11.66 -2.74 -5.17
N TYR A 138 10.84 -1.95 -5.85
CA TYR A 138 9.90 -2.41 -6.87
C TYR A 138 10.06 -1.58 -8.14
N THR A 139 9.82 -2.21 -9.29
CA THR A 139 9.68 -1.55 -10.58
C THR A 139 8.62 -2.31 -11.33
N LEU A 140 7.63 -1.59 -11.82
CA LEU A 140 6.40 -2.14 -12.38
C LEU A 140 6.33 -1.72 -13.83
N GLN A 141 5.90 -2.64 -14.67
CA GLN A 141 5.89 -2.50 -16.13
C GLN A 141 4.45 -2.55 -16.63
#